data_AF-A0A1E3YHQ9-F1
#
_entry.id   AF-A0A1E3YHQ9-F1
#
_cell.length_a   1.000
_cell.length_b   1.000
_cell.length_c   1.000
_cell.angle_alpha   90.00
_cell.angle_beta   90.00
_cell.angle_gamma   90.00
#
_symmetry.space_group_name_H-M   'P 1'
#
loop_
_entity.id
_entity.type
_entity.pdbx_description
1 polymer ?
#
loop_
_entity_poly.entity_id
_entity_poly.type
_entity_poly.pdbx_seq_one_letter_code
_entity_poly.pdbx_strand_id
1 'polypeptide(L)'
;MPIRRVFFSFHYERDVRRIQQVRNSWVVRERGEAQPFYDYADFEEVKRRVGGIEKWIDEQLTGASVTAVLFGAETFHREWVKYEIRRSVELKKGIVAIDIHRIRDPLKGVDTPGLNPLGHYDLNGMPLTALYRTYDWVLNDGYNNIGRWIEEAARNAGR
;
A
#
# COMPACT_ATOMS: atom_id res chain seq x y z
N MET A 1 -11.13 9.36 16.30
CA MET A 1 -9.79 9.47 15.68
C MET A 1 -9.93 10.37 14.46
N PRO A 2 -8.93 11.19 14.10
CA PRO A 2 -8.97 11.97 12.87
C PRO A 2 -9.12 11.02 11.67
N ILE A 3 -9.89 11.44 10.67
CA ILE A 3 -10.00 10.69 9.42
C ILE A 3 -8.62 10.72 8.75
N ARG A 4 -8.05 9.54 8.51
CA ARG A 4 -6.75 9.39 7.85
C ARG A 4 -6.96 9.26 6.35
N ARG A 5 -6.12 9.92 5.57
CA ARG A 5 -5.98 9.64 4.14
C ARG A 5 -4.82 8.68 3.93
N VAL A 6 -5.09 7.54 3.31
CA VAL A 6 -4.12 6.46 3.09
C VAL A 6 -3.80 6.36 1.62
N PHE A 7 -2.52 6.16 1.31
CA PHE A 7 -2.03 5.80 -0.01
C PHE A 7 -1.82 4.27 -0.08
N PHE A 8 -2.65 3.54 -0.82
CA PHE A 8 -2.41 2.13 -1.12
C PHE A 8 -1.42 1.93 -2.27
N SER A 9 -0.32 1.23 -2.00
CA SER A 9 0.71 0.84 -2.97
C SER A 9 0.62 -0.66 -3.23
N PHE A 10 0.51 -1.09 -4.49
CA PHE A 10 0.34 -2.50 -4.86
C PHE A 10 0.57 -2.75 -6.36
N HIS A 11 0.61 -4.02 -6.76
CA HIS A 11 0.74 -4.41 -8.17
C HIS A 11 -0.64 -4.48 -8.85
N TYR A 12 -1.02 -3.37 -9.50
CA TYR A 12 -2.35 -3.17 -10.12
C TYR A 12 -2.80 -4.34 -11.03
N GLU A 13 -1.98 -4.73 -12.00
CA GLU A 13 -2.32 -5.73 -13.02
C GLU A 13 -2.71 -7.10 -12.42
N ARG A 14 -2.09 -7.47 -11.28
CA ARG A 14 -2.30 -8.78 -10.64
C ARG A 14 -3.27 -8.71 -9.46
N ASP A 15 -3.17 -7.67 -8.65
CA ASP A 15 -3.73 -7.66 -7.29
C ASP A 15 -5.01 -6.82 -7.15
N VAL A 16 -5.43 -6.08 -8.19
CA VAL A 16 -6.57 -5.16 -8.09
C VAL A 16 -7.86 -5.82 -7.60
N ARG A 17 -8.09 -7.10 -7.96
CA ARG A 17 -9.30 -7.84 -7.57
C ARG A 17 -9.30 -8.27 -6.12
N ARG A 18 -8.19 -8.83 -5.64
CA ARG A 18 -8.05 -9.26 -4.24
C ARG A 18 -8.05 -8.07 -3.27
N ILE A 19 -7.48 -6.94 -3.69
CA ILE A 19 -7.39 -5.74 -2.85
C ILE A 19 -8.74 -5.03 -2.66
N GLN A 20 -9.75 -5.28 -3.51
CA GLN A 20 -11.09 -4.71 -3.28
C GLN A 20 -11.64 -5.06 -1.89
N GLN A 21 -11.31 -6.22 -1.34
CA GLN A 21 -11.71 -6.62 0.01
C GLN A 21 -11.06 -5.73 1.08
N VAL A 22 -9.76 -5.46 0.93
CA VAL A 22 -8.99 -4.56 1.81
C VAL A 22 -9.56 -3.14 1.75
N ARG A 23 -9.83 -2.65 0.53
CA ARG A 23 -10.38 -1.32 0.27
C ARG A 23 -11.76 -1.15 0.90
N ASN A 24 -12.66 -2.11 0.68
CA ASN A 24 -14.01 -2.03 1.23
C ASN A 24 -13.97 -1.99 2.76
N SER A 25 -13.07 -2.74 3.39
CA SER A 25 -12.85 -2.65 4.84
C SER A 25 -12.43 -1.24 5.25
N TRP A 26 -11.45 -0.63 4.57
CA TRP A 26 -10.99 0.72 4.91
C TRP A 26 -12.04 1.82 4.66
N VAL A 27 -12.59 1.90 3.45
CA VAL A 27 -13.44 3.00 3.02
C VAL A 27 -14.82 2.93 3.69
N VAL A 28 -15.42 1.74 3.74
CA VAL A 28 -16.81 1.57 4.20
C VAL A 28 -16.86 1.48 5.73
N ARG A 29 -15.94 0.70 6.33
CA ARG A 29 -16.02 0.39 7.77
C ARG A 29 -15.31 1.43 8.62
N GLU A 30 -14.06 1.72 8.28
CA GLU A 30 -13.23 2.66 9.06
C GLU A 30 -13.56 4.13 8.73
N ARG A 31 -14.47 4.38 7.77
CA ARG A 31 -14.80 5.71 7.25
C ARG A 31 -13.55 6.50 6.85
N GLY A 32 -12.51 5.78 6.43
CA GLY A 32 -11.21 6.32 6.07
C GLY A 32 -11.23 6.87 4.66
N GLU A 33 -10.35 7.84 4.40
CA GLU A 33 -10.11 8.34 3.05
C GLU A 33 -9.00 7.53 2.40
N ALA A 34 -9.18 7.20 1.14
CA ALA A 34 -8.17 6.60 0.30
C ALA A 34 -8.12 7.35 -1.02
N GLN A 35 -6.98 7.31 -1.71
CA GLN A 35 -6.99 7.75 -3.10
C GLN A 35 -7.98 6.88 -3.91
N PRO A 36 -8.58 7.43 -4.98
CA PRO A 36 -9.26 6.61 -5.97
C PRO A 36 -8.31 5.51 -6.44
N PHE A 37 -8.78 4.26 -6.43
CA PHE A 37 -8.05 3.21 -7.13
C PHE A 37 -8.24 3.47 -8.61
N TYR A 38 -7.16 3.85 -9.26
CA TYR A 38 -7.13 4.01 -10.71
C TYR A 38 -7.12 2.63 -11.34
N ASP A 39 -7.90 2.44 -12.41
CA ASP A 39 -7.88 1.19 -13.14
C ASP A 39 -6.67 1.13 -14.10
N TYR A 40 -6.56 0.03 -14.85
CA TYR A 40 -5.49 -0.10 -15.85
C TYR A 40 -5.58 1.00 -16.92
N ALA A 41 -6.78 1.44 -17.30
CA ALA A 41 -6.97 2.46 -18.33
C ALA A 41 -6.53 3.84 -17.82
N ASP A 42 -6.86 4.20 -16.58
CA ASP A 42 -6.38 5.40 -15.91
C ASP A 42 -4.84 5.41 -15.85
N PHE A 43 -4.25 4.27 -15.47
CA PHE A 43 -2.79 4.14 -15.40
C PHE A 43 -2.12 4.29 -16.77
N GLU A 44 -2.69 3.70 -17.82
CA GLU A 44 -2.23 3.86 -19.20
C GLU A 44 -2.43 5.29 -19.72
N GLU A 45 -3.46 6.00 -19.26
CA GLU A 45 -3.65 7.41 -19.59
C GLU A 45 -2.59 8.29 -18.92
N VAL A 46 -2.29 8.06 -17.65
CA VAL A 46 -1.24 8.78 -16.90
C VAL A 46 0.14 8.52 -17.49
N LYS A 47 0.43 7.30 -17.99
CA LYS A 47 1.67 6.98 -18.74
C LYS A 47 1.90 7.87 -19.94
N ARG A 48 0.84 8.29 -20.64
CA ARG A 48 0.93 9.09 -21.87
C ARG A 48 1.30 10.55 -21.60
N ARG A 49 1.24 11.02 -20.35
CA ARG A 49 1.56 12.39 -19.97
C ARG A 49 3.05 12.52 -19.66
N VAL A 50 3.71 13.57 -20.13
CA VAL A 50 5.12 13.85 -19.84
C VAL A 50 5.30 14.10 -18.33
N GLY A 51 6.17 13.32 -17.68
CA GLY A 51 6.33 13.34 -16.21
C GLY A 51 5.13 12.77 -15.43
N GLY A 52 4.20 12.11 -16.12
CA GLY A 52 2.84 11.83 -15.65
C GLY A 52 2.78 10.99 -14.38
N ILE A 53 3.35 9.77 -14.39
CA ILE A 53 3.16 8.82 -13.29
C ILE A 53 3.84 9.30 -12.01
N GLU A 54 5.10 9.74 -12.07
CA GLU A 54 5.83 10.21 -10.89
C GLU A 54 5.12 11.39 -10.22
N LYS A 55 4.78 12.42 -11.00
CA LYS A 55 4.08 13.60 -10.48
C LYS A 55 2.71 13.22 -9.92
N TRP A 56 1.99 12.34 -10.61
CA TRP A 56 0.70 11.86 -10.15
C TRP A 56 0.81 11.07 -8.83
N ILE A 57 1.81 10.20 -8.67
CA ILE A 57 2.09 9.51 -7.40
C ILE A 57 2.41 10.52 -6.29
N ASP A 58 3.27 11.51 -6.57
CA ASP A 58 3.67 12.55 -5.62
C ASP A 58 2.47 13.36 -5.11
N GLU A 59 1.52 13.70 -5.99
CA GLU A 59 0.29 14.40 -5.64
C GLU A 59 -0.59 13.56 -4.70
N GLN A 60 -0.72 12.25 -4.98
CA GLN A 60 -1.48 11.34 -4.12
C GLN A 60 -0.81 11.13 -2.76
N LEU A 61 0.52 10.99 -2.74
CA LEU A 61 1.29 10.84 -1.51
C LEU A 61 1.23 12.09 -0.63
N THR A 62 1.27 13.29 -1.23
CA THR A 62 1.18 14.56 -0.50
C THR A 62 -0.04 14.59 0.41
N GLY A 63 -1.20 14.20 -0.11
CA GLY A 63 -2.47 14.18 0.62
C GLY A 63 -2.60 13.07 1.67
N ALA A 64 -1.75 12.04 1.63
CA ALA A 64 -1.84 10.89 2.55
C ALA A 64 -0.99 11.07 3.81
N SER A 65 -1.44 10.56 4.94
CA SER A 65 -0.62 10.44 6.16
C SER A 65 0.16 9.13 6.22
N VAL A 66 -0.35 8.08 5.58
CA VAL A 66 0.17 6.71 5.63
C VAL A 66 0.21 6.09 4.23
N THR A 67 1.26 5.33 3.95
CA THR A 67 1.36 4.44 2.80
C THR A 67 1.18 2.99 3.26
N ALA A 68 0.14 2.34 2.75
CA ALA A 68 -0.11 0.92 2.97
C ALA A 68 0.36 0.12 1.75
N VAL A 69 1.47 -0.62 1.89
CA VAL A 69 2.05 -1.45 0.84
C VAL A 69 1.39 -2.82 0.89
N LEU A 70 0.46 -3.08 -0.01
CA LEU A 70 -0.23 -4.36 -0.16
C LEU A 70 0.55 -5.23 -1.15
N PHE A 71 1.17 -6.30 -0.67
CA PHE A 71 2.10 -7.09 -1.48
C PHE A 71 1.70 -8.55 -1.61
N GLY A 72 1.75 -9.05 -2.84
CA GLY A 72 1.62 -10.45 -3.21
C GLY A 72 2.87 -10.94 -3.94
N ALA A 73 2.74 -12.07 -4.65
CA ALA A 73 3.84 -12.81 -5.26
C ALA A 73 4.86 -11.95 -6.06
N GLU A 74 4.37 -10.97 -6.83
CA GLU A 74 5.18 -10.22 -7.79
C GLU A 74 5.38 -8.74 -7.42
N THR A 75 4.77 -8.28 -6.32
CA THR A 75 4.76 -6.85 -5.96
C THR A 75 6.17 -6.33 -5.68
N PHE A 76 7.05 -7.18 -5.15
CA PHE A 76 8.46 -6.87 -4.90
C PHE A 76 9.21 -6.37 -6.15
N HIS A 77 8.83 -6.82 -7.34
CA HIS A 77 9.55 -6.50 -8.57
C HIS A 77 8.99 -5.26 -9.30
N ARG A 78 7.95 -4.59 -8.76
CA ARG A 78 7.30 -3.47 -9.45
C ARG A 78 8.02 -2.16 -9.21
N GLU A 79 8.50 -1.55 -10.30
CA GLU A 79 9.22 -0.26 -10.27
C GLU A 79 8.42 0.86 -9.60
N TRP A 80 7.12 0.95 -9.84
CA TRP A 80 6.29 1.98 -9.20
C TRP A 80 6.09 1.76 -7.70
N VAL A 81 6.00 0.50 -7.25
CA VAL A 81 5.95 0.19 -5.81
C VAL A 81 7.26 0.61 -5.12
N LYS A 82 8.40 0.32 -5.76
CA LYS A 82 9.72 0.77 -5.29
C LYS A 82 9.78 2.29 -5.16
N TYR A 83 9.32 3.01 -6.20
CA TYR A 83 9.23 4.47 -6.19
C TYR A 83 8.34 5.00 -5.05
N GLU A 84 7.13 4.45 -4.91
CA GLU A 84 6.15 4.83 -3.88
C GLU A 84 6.71 4.65 -2.45
N ILE A 85 7.42 3.56 -2.20
CA ILE A 85 8.08 3.29 -0.90
C ILE A 85 9.16 4.32 -0.63
N ARG A 86 10.11 4.49 -1.57
CA ARG A 86 11.20 5.46 -1.43
C ARG A 86 10.65 6.86 -1.14
N ARG A 87 9.64 7.27 -1.91
CA ARG A 87 9.03 8.59 -1.78
C ARG A 87 8.27 8.77 -0.46
N SER A 88 7.60 7.71 0.01
CA SER A 88 6.92 7.72 1.30
C SER A 88 7.89 7.92 2.47
N VAL A 89 9.09 7.32 2.39
CA VAL A 89 10.17 7.51 3.36
C VAL A 89 10.67 8.96 3.34
N GLU A 90 10.98 9.50 2.15
CA GLU A 90 11.41 10.90 1.99
C GLU A 90 10.41 11.90 2.56
N LEU A 91 9.12 11.65 2.33
CA LEU A 91 8.02 12.47 2.82
C LEU A 91 7.66 12.17 4.28
N LYS A 92 8.38 11.30 4.99
CA LYS A 92 8.13 10.93 6.39
C LYS A 92 6.66 10.55 6.62
N LYS A 93 6.13 9.68 5.76
CA LYS A 93 4.80 9.09 5.93
C LYS A 93 4.88 7.92 6.90
N GLY A 94 3.74 7.59 7.55
CA GLY A 94 3.61 6.28 8.16
C GLY A 94 3.67 5.22 7.06
N ILE A 95 4.32 4.08 7.31
CA ILE A 95 4.36 2.97 6.35
C ILE A 95 3.94 1.69 7.07
N VAL A 96 3.10 0.90 6.41
CA VAL A 96 2.72 -0.46 6.84
C VAL A 96 2.75 -1.38 5.63
N ALA A 97 3.35 -2.56 5.78
CA ALA A 97 3.31 -3.61 4.76
C ALA A 97 2.26 -4.66 5.13
N ILE A 98 1.46 -5.10 4.16
CA ILE A 98 0.39 -6.07 4.34
C ILE A 98 0.49 -7.13 3.25
N ASP A 99 0.81 -8.35 3.64
CA ASP A 99 0.80 -9.51 2.77
C ASP A 99 -0.65 -9.88 2.45
N ILE A 100 -0.95 -9.97 1.15
CA ILE A 100 -2.28 -10.25 0.61
C ILE A 100 -2.36 -11.60 -0.10
N HIS A 101 -1.32 -12.43 -0.11
CA HIS A 101 -1.33 -13.69 -0.88
C HIS A 101 -2.45 -14.65 -0.43
N ARG A 102 -2.84 -14.59 0.85
CA ARG A 102 -3.93 -15.39 1.43
C ARG A 102 -5.33 -14.87 1.12
N ILE A 103 -5.45 -13.66 0.59
CA ILE A 103 -6.74 -13.15 0.14
C ILE A 103 -7.16 -13.93 -1.10
N ARG A 104 -8.30 -14.59 -0.99
CA ARG A 104 -8.84 -15.38 -2.09
C ARG A 104 -9.22 -14.47 -3.25
N ASP A 105 -8.55 -14.65 -4.40
CA ASP A 105 -9.02 -14.11 -5.66
C ASP A 105 -10.27 -14.89 -6.12
N PRO A 106 -11.36 -14.21 -6.50
CA PRO A 106 -12.61 -14.87 -6.90
C PRO A 106 -12.46 -15.85 -8.08
N LEU A 107 -11.47 -15.65 -8.96
CA LEU A 107 -11.22 -16.54 -10.10
C LEU A 107 -10.09 -17.53 -9.84
N LYS A 108 -9.02 -17.10 -9.17
CA LYS A 108 -7.77 -17.87 -9.09
C LYS A 108 -7.51 -18.52 -7.72
N GLY A 109 -8.32 -18.23 -6.70
CA GLY A 109 -8.10 -18.74 -5.35
C GLY A 109 -6.97 -18.01 -4.61
N VAL A 110 -6.29 -18.71 -3.71
CA VAL A 110 -5.16 -18.18 -2.92
C VAL A 110 -3.89 -18.17 -3.78
N ASP A 111 -3.04 -17.15 -3.61
CA ASP A 111 -1.78 -16.98 -4.34
C ASP A 111 -0.57 -17.50 -3.53
N THR A 112 0.60 -17.55 -4.15
CA THR A 112 1.86 -17.82 -3.44
C THR A 112 2.37 -16.56 -2.72
N PRO A 113 3.04 -16.69 -1.57
CA PRO A 113 3.64 -15.55 -0.88
C PRO A 113 4.72 -14.89 -1.74
N GLY A 114 4.82 -13.55 -1.62
CA GLY A 114 5.87 -12.76 -2.26
C GLY A 114 6.88 -12.22 -1.25
N LEU A 115 7.98 -11.67 -1.76
CA LEU A 115 8.95 -10.94 -0.93
C LEU A 115 8.35 -9.61 -0.48
N ASN A 116 8.64 -9.19 0.76
CA ASN A 116 8.20 -7.90 1.29
C ASN A 116 8.94 -6.76 0.55
N PRO A 117 8.23 -5.85 -0.16
CA PRO A 117 8.85 -4.75 -0.90
C PRO A 117 9.68 -3.78 -0.05
N LEU A 118 9.43 -3.69 1.25
CA LEU A 118 10.27 -2.89 2.15
C LEU A 118 11.70 -3.43 2.26
N GLY A 119 11.93 -4.70 1.90
CA GLY A 119 13.26 -5.31 1.90
C GLY A 119 14.25 -4.72 0.88
N HIS A 120 13.80 -3.84 -0.03
CA HIS A 120 14.68 -3.16 -0.99
C HIS A 120 15.54 -2.06 -0.38
N TYR A 121 15.13 -1.53 0.78
CA TYR A 121 15.67 -0.28 1.28
C TYR A 121 16.09 -0.38 2.74
N ASP A 122 17.08 0.42 3.09
CA ASP A 122 17.45 0.74 4.46
C ASP A 122 17.37 2.25 4.70
N LEU A 123 17.21 2.62 5.96
CA LEU A 123 17.33 4.00 6.41
C LEU A 123 18.40 4.04 7.50
N ASN A 124 19.51 4.70 7.19
CA ASN A 124 20.69 4.81 8.07
C ASN A 124 21.23 3.43 8.51
N GLY A 125 21.27 2.46 7.59
CA GLY A 125 21.78 1.11 7.87
C GLY A 125 20.78 0.20 8.60
N MET A 126 19.56 0.66 8.88
CA MET A 126 18.48 -0.18 9.39
C MET A 126 17.49 -0.55 8.27
N PRO A 127 17.25 -1.84 8.00
CA PRO A 127 16.28 -2.26 6.99
C PRO A 127 14.88 -1.68 7.26
N LEU A 128 14.17 -1.27 6.22
CA LEU A 128 12.80 -0.75 6.40
C LEU A 128 11.84 -1.80 6.99
N THR A 129 12.12 -3.09 6.78
CA THR A 129 11.38 -4.21 7.39
C THR A 129 11.54 -4.28 8.91
N ALA A 130 12.60 -3.69 9.48
CA ALA A 130 12.79 -3.55 10.92
C ALA A 130 12.13 -2.27 11.47
N LEU A 131 12.02 -1.23 10.64
CA LEU A 131 11.45 0.07 11.01
C LEU A 131 9.92 0.12 10.93
N TYR A 132 9.34 -0.60 9.97
CA TYR A 132 7.89 -0.58 9.72
C TYR A 132 7.27 -1.95 9.94
N ARG A 133 6.02 -1.94 10.42
CA ARG A 133 5.28 -3.17 10.72
C ARG A 133 4.85 -3.88 9.43
N THR A 134 4.93 -5.20 9.47
CA THR A 134 4.41 -6.09 8.43
C THR A 134 3.36 -7.01 9.02
N TYR A 135 2.23 -7.15 8.33
CA TYR A 135 1.13 -8.05 8.71
C TYR A 135 0.76 -8.96 7.54
N ASP A 136 0.14 -10.10 7.81
CA ASP A 136 -0.62 -10.90 6.84
C ASP A 136 -2.10 -10.58 7.02
N TRP A 137 -2.78 -10.22 5.93
CA TRP A 137 -4.18 -9.80 5.98
C TRP A 137 -5.10 -10.84 6.62
N VAL A 138 -4.88 -12.12 6.34
CA VAL A 138 -5.76 -13.20 6.81
C VAL A 138 -5.33 -13.66 8.19
N LEU A 139 -4.04 -13.93 8.41
CA LEU A 139 -3.55 -14.45 9.69
C LEU A 139 -3.63 -13.43 10.82
N ASN A 140 -3.58 -12.14 10.51
CA ASN A 140 -3.67 -11.07 11.51
C ASN A 140 -5.05 -10.41 11.56
N ASP A 141 -6.08 -11.02 10.95
CA ASP A 141 -7.46 -10.51 10.98
C ASP A 141 -7.56 -9.05 10.52
N GLY A 142 -7.00 -8.79 9.33
CA GLY A 142 -6.92 -7.45 8.75
C GLY A 142 -8.26 -6.79 8.53
N TYR A 143 -9.32 -7.59 8.32
CA TYR A 143 -10.69 -7.08 8.29
C TYR A 143 -11.03 -6.30 9.55
N ASN A 144 -10.62 -6.80 10.73
CA ASN A 144 -10.87 -6.13 12.00
C ASN A 144 -9.78 -5.15 12.43
N ASN A 145 -8.55 -5.29 11.92
CA ASN A 145 -7.39 -4.61 12.46
C ASN A 145 -6.77 -3.53 11.56
N ILE A 146 -7.18 -3.40 10.28
CA ILE A 146 -6.56 -2.45 9.34
C ILE A 146 -6.55 -1.00 9.86
N GLY A 147 -7.65 -0.54 10.47
CA GLY A 147 -7.73 0.81 11.03
C GLY A 147 -6.71 1.06 12.13
N ARG A 148 -6.51 0.05 13.00
CA ARG A 148 -5.47 0.10 14.04
C ARG A 148 -4.07 0.13 13.44
N TRP A 149 -3.78 -0.69 12.42
CA TRP A 149 -2.46 -0.75 11.80
C TRP A 149 -2.08 0.57 11.13
N ILE A 150 -3.02 1.18 10.40
CA ILE A 150 -2.83 2.48 9.76
C ILE A 150 -2.60 3.56 10.82
N GLU A 151 -3.40 3.57 11.88
CA GLU A 151 -3.27 4.54 12.95
C GLU A 151 -1.94 4.38 13.73
N GLU A 152 -1.48 3.16 13.96
CA GLU A 152 -0.17 2.88 14.55
C GLU A 152 0.97 3.40 13.64
N ALA A 153 0.89 3.13 12.34
CA ALA A 153 1.86 3.63 11.36
C ALA A 153 1.90 5.16 11.31
N ALA A 154 0.74 5.82 11.36
CA ALA A 154 0.65 7.28 11.40
C ALA A 154 1.30 7.87 12.66
N ARG A 155 0.96 7.32 13.84
CA ARG A 155 1.51 7.78 15.12
C ARG A 155 3.03 7.60 15.19
N ASN A 156 3.55 6.47 14.72
CA ASN A 156 4.99 6.22 14.69
C ASN A 156 5.74 7.22 13.78
N ALA A 157 5.07 7.77 12.77
CA ALA A 157 5.61 8.81 11.89
C ALA A 157 5.32 10.25 12.37
N GLY A 158 4.67 10.44 13.52
CA GLY A 158 4.28 11.76 14.03
C GLY A 158 3.23 12.47 13.19
N ARG A 159 2.34 11.71 12.54
CA ARG A 159 1.28 12.19 11.63
C ARG A 159 -0.10 12.18 12.26
#